data_AF-A0A2A3G1E9-F1
#
_entry.id   AF-A0A2A3G1E9-F1
#
_cell.length_a   1.000
_cell.length_b   1.000
_cell.length_c   1.000
_cell.angle_alpha   90.00
_cell.angle_beta   90.00
_cell.angle_gamma   90.00
#
_symmetry.space_group_name_H-M   'P 1'
#
loop_
_entity.id
_entity.type
_entity.pdbx_description
1 polymer ?
#
loop_
_entity_poly.entity_id
_entity_poly.type
_entity_poly.pdbx_seq_one_letter_code
_entity_poly.pdbx_strand_id
1 'polypeptide(L)' 'MIIAGAVFEGVLDIAALVDIKHRPADQIRGSKPGWATAVVLVNSVGVVPLAYFLFGRRRG' A
#
# COMPACT_ATOMS: atom_id res chain seq x y z
N MET A 1 12.29 -10.27 17.25
CA MET A 1 13.17 -10.20 16.06
C MET A 1 12.87 -8.91 15.31
N ILE A 2 13.66 -7.85 15.53
CA ILE A 2 13.41 -6.52 14.95
C ILE A 2 13.64 -6.52 13.43
N ILE A 3 14.65 -7.26 12.97
CA ILE A 3 15.01 -7.36 11.54
C ILE A 3 13.84 -7.95 10.72
N ALA A 4 13.17 -8.97 11.24
CA ALA A 4 12.04 -9.60 10.54
C ALA A 4 10.86 -8.62 10.36
N GLY A 5 10.59 -7.77 11.36
CA GLY A 5 9.55 -6.74 11.28
C GLY A 5 9.86 -5.69 10.23
N ALA A 6 11.10 -5.19 10.21
CA ALA A 6 11.54 -4.18 9.23
C ALA A 6 11.53 -4.70 7.78
N VAL A 7 11.91 -5.97 7.58
CA VAL A 7 11.85 -6.61 6.26
C VAL A 7 10.40 -6.77 5.81
N PHE A 8 9.50 -7.20 6.72
CA PHE A 8 8.09 -7.36 6.40
C PHE A 8 7.43 -6.02 6.02
N GLU A 9 7.71 -4.97 6.79
CA GLU A 9 7.23 -3.62 6.51
C GLU A 9 7.70 -3.12 5.14
N GLY A 10 9.01 -3.21 4.85
CA GLY A 10 9.57 -2.78 3.58
C GLY A 10 8.99 -3.54 2.38
N VAL A 11 8.74 -4.85 2.52
CA VAL A 11 8.09 -5.64 1.47
C VAL A 11 6.64 -5.18 1.25
N LEU A 12 5.89 -4.90 2.31
CA LEU A 12 4.51 -4.42 2.22
C LEU A 12 4.42 -3.07 1.50
N ASP A 13 5.29 -2.13 1.86
CA ASP A 13 5.33 -0.79 1.24
C ASP A 13 5.64 -0.90 -0.26
N ILE A 14 6.68 -1.65 -0.61
CA ILE A 14 7.06 -1.85 -2.01
C ILE A 14 5.92 -2.53 -2.78
N ALA A 15 5.32 -3.59 -2.22
CA ALA A 15 4.22 -4.29 -2.86
C ALA A 15 3.00 -3.39 -3.09
N ALA A 16 2.64 -2.55 -2.12
CA ALA A 16 1.54 -1.61 -2.24
C ALA A 16 1.81 -0.56 -3.32
N LEU A 17 3.01 0.03 -3.36
CA LEU A 17 3.39 1.01 -4.38
C LEU A 17 3.41 0.40 -5.78
N VAL A 18 3.93 -0.82 -5.92
CA VAL A 18 3.94 -1.56 -7.18
C VAL A 18 2.51 -1.87 -7.64
N ASP A 19 1.63 -2.35 -6.77
CA ASP A 19 0.23 -2.63 -7.10
C ASP A 19 -0.52 -1.34 -7.50
N ILE A 20 -0.35 -0.24 -6.76
CA ILE A 20 -0.92 1.07 -7.11
C ILE A 20 -0.43 1.50 -8.49
N LYS A 21 0.87 1.40 -8.77
CA LYS A 21 1.45 1.82 -10.05
C LYS A 21 0.82 1.07 -11.23
N HIS A 22 0.71 -0.26 -11.12
CA HIS A 22 0.22 -1.13 -12.19
C HIS A 22 -1.30 -1.14 -12.33
N ARG A 23 -2.07 -0.89 -11.26
CA ARG A 23 -3.54 -0.89 -11.36
C ARG A 23 -4.07 0.35 -12.09
N PRO A 24 -5.02 0.18 -13.01
CA PRO A 24 -5.73 1.31 -13.59
C PRO A 24 -6.63 1.97 -12.51
N ALA A 25 -6.88 3.27 -12.65
CA ALA A 25 -7.48 4.08 -11.59
C ALA A 25 -8.91 3.67 -11.23
N ASP A 26 -9.63 3.06 -12.17
CA ASP A 26 -10.96 2.46 -11.99
C ASP A 26 -10.95 1.24 -11.05
N GLN A 27 -9.81 0.58 -10.87
CA GLN A 27 -9.65 -0.54 -9.94
C GLN A 27 -9.20 -0.12 -8.54
N ILE A 28 -9.01 1.18 -8.29
CA ILE A 28 -8.64 1.73 -7.00
C ILE A 28 -9.84 2.51 -6.45
N ARG A 29 -10.24 2.23 -5.20
CA ARG A 29 -11.26 3.02 -4.51
C ARG A 29 -10.65 4.35 -4.07
N GLY A 30 -11.14 5.44 -4.65
CA GLY A 30 -10.67 6.79 -4.33
C GLY A 30 -9.53 7.25 -5.23
N SER A 31 -8.72 8.18 -4.73
CA SER A 31 -7.63 8.80 -5.50
C SER A 31 -6.38 7.91 -5.53
N LYS A 32 -5.97 7.49 -6.73
CA LYS A 32 -4.71 6.76 -6.97
C LYS A 32 -3.48 7.47 -6.37
N PRO A 33 -3.25 8.79 -6.60
CA PRO A 33 -2.15 9.48 -5.92
C PRO A 33 -2.37 9.57 -4.41
N GLY A 34 -3.61 9.67 -3.94
CA GLY A 34 -3.91 9.68 -2.49
C GLY A 34 -3.41 8.42 -1.78
N TRP A 35 -3.62 7.24 -2.36
CA TRP A 35 -3.09 5.99 -1.81
C TRP A 35 -1.57 5.90 -1.86
N ALA A 36 -0.94 6.36 -2.95
CA ALA A 36 0.52 6.38 -3.04
C ALA A 36 1.14 7.32 -1.99
N THR A 37 0.57 8.52 -1.84
CA THR A 37 0.95 9.51 -0.83
C THR A 37 0.77 8.95 0.57
N ALA A 38 -0.34 8.26 0.86
CA ALA A 38 -0.56 7.65 2.15
C ALA A 38 0.51 6.59 2.47
N VAL A 39 0.84 5.70 1.53
CA VAL A 39 1.87 4.66 1.73
C VAL A 39 3.25 5.27 2.00
N VAL A 40 3.61 6.37 1.34
CA VAL A 40 4.95 6.99 1.50
C VAL A 40 5.05 7.88 2.74
N LEU A 41 4.02 8.68 3.04
CA LEU A 41 4.09 9.72 4.08
C LEU A 41 3.66 9.21 5.46
N VAL A 42 2.88 8.15 5.51
CA VAL A 42 2.35 7.63 6.77
C VAL A 42 3.24 6.48 7.24
N ASN A 43 4.24 6.81 8.04
CA ASN A 43 5.12 5.84 8.68
C ASN A 43 4.33 5.10 9.76
N SER A 44 3.71 3.97 9.41
CA SER A 44 2.76 3.27 10.29
C SER A 44 2.98 1.76 10.38
N VAL A 45 4.21 1.26 10.19
CA VAL A 45 4.51 -0.16 10.40
C VAL A 45 3.59 -1.07 9.57
N GLY A 46 3.58 -0.89 8.25
CA GLY A 46 2.80 -1.71 7.32
C GLY A 46 1.26 -1.58 7.40
N VAL A 47 0.70 -0.83 8.35
CA VAL A 47 -0.75 -0.67 8.52
C VAL A 47 -1.41 -0.04 7.29
N VAL A 48 -0.75 0.96 6.68
CA VAL A 48 -1.30 1.67 5.50
C VAL A 48 -1.27 0.82 4.23
N PRO A 49 -0.17 0.11 3.89
CA PRO A 49 -0.18 -0.90 2.84
C PRO A 49 -1.27 -1.98 3.03
N LEU A 50 -1.44 -2.47 4.26
CA LEU A 50 -2.51 -3.43 4.60
C LEU A 50 -3.90 -2.85 4.33
N ALA A 51 -4.15 -1.62 4.76
CA ALA A 51 -5.42 -0.93 4.51
C ALA A 51 -5.66 -0.72 3.01
N TYR A 52 -4.63 -0.44 2.21
CA TYR A 52 -4.75 -0.36 0.76
C TYR A 52 -5.20 -1.69 0.16
N PHE A 53 -4.56 -2.81 0.53
CA PHE A 53 -4.91 -4.12 -0.02
C PHE A 53 -6.31 -4.60 0.37
N LEU A 54 -6.78 -4.25 1.57
CA LEU A 54 -8.08 -4.62 2.11
C LEU A 54 -9.22 -3.73 1.60
N PHE A 55 -9.00 -2.42 1.55
CA PHE A 55 -10.06 -1.44 1.30
C PHE A 55 -9.82 -0.59 0.05
N GLY A 56 -8.57 -0.29 -0.29
CA GLY A 56 -8.19 0.54 -1.43
C GLY A 56 -8.30 -0.17 -2.78
N ARG A 57 -8.08 -1.48 -2.82
CA ARG A 57 -8.19 -2.29 -4.03
C ARG A 57 -9.64 -2.70 -4.31
N ARG A 58 -10.14 -2.47 -5.52
CA ARG A 58 -11.35 -3.16 -6.00
C ARG A 58 -10.94 -4.55 -6.50
N ARG A 59 -11.62 -5.58 -5.98
CA ARG A 59 -11.71 -6.87 -6.68
C ARG A 59 -12.71 -6.66 -7.80
N GLY A 60 -12.20 -6.63 -9.04
CA GLY A 60 -13.05 -6.84 -10.21
C GLY A 60 -13.67 -8.22 -10.16
#